data_AF-A0A2J8J8N3-F1
#
_entry.id   AF-A0A2J8J8N3-F1
#
_cell.length_a   1.000
_cell.length_b   1.000
_cell.length_c   1.000
_cell.angle_alpha   90.00
_cell.angle_beta   90.00
_cell.angle_gamma   90.00
#
_symmetry.space_group_name_H-M   'P 1'
#
loop_
_entity.id
_entity.type
_entity.pdbx_description
1 polymer ?
#
loop_
_entity_poly.entity_id
_entity_poly.type
_entity_poly.pdbx_seq_one_letter_code
_entity_poly.pdbx_strand_id
1 'polypeptide(L)'
;MAQPPPDVEGDDCLPAYRHLFCPDLLRDKVAFITGGGSGIGFRIAEIFMRHGCHTVIASRSLPRVLTVIRPPQPPKVPGLQV
;
A
#
# COMPACT_ATOMS: atom_id res chain seq x y z
N MET A 1 -13.97 -25.44 -2.67
CA MET A 1 -13.25 -24.58 -1.72
C MET A 1 -12.85 -23.30 -2.45
N ALA A 2 -13.08 -22.13 -1.89
CA ALA A 2 -12.66 -20.87 -2.52
C ALA A 2 -11.13 -20.74 -2.41
N GLN A 3 -10.47 -20.28 -3.48
CA GLN A 3 -9.03 -20.01 -3.44
C GLN A 3 -8.78 -18.71 -2.65
N PRO A 4 -7.73 -18.66 -1.80
CA PRO A 4 -7.33 -17.44 -1.13
C PRO A 4 -6.84 -16.39 -2.13
N PRO A 5 -6.89 -15.09 -1.78
CA PRO A 5 -6.26 -14.05 -2.59
C PRO A 5 -4.74 -14.28 -2.68
N PRO A 6 -4.11 -13.91 -3.80
CA PRO A 6 -2.68 -14.09 -3.99
C PRO A 6 -1.86 -13.19 -3.04
N ASP A 7 -0.67 -13.65 -2.67
CA ASP A 7 0.32 -12.92 -1.89
C ASP A 7 1.74 -13.16 -2.43
N VAL A 8 2.72 -12.40 -1.95
CA VAL A 8 4.16 -12.61 -2.21
C VAL A 8 4.91 -12.75 -0.89
N GLU A 9 5.98 -13.55 -0.86
CA GLU A 9 6.73 -13.83 0.39
C GLU A 9 7.52 -12.62 0.92
N GLY A 10 7.96 -11.73 0.04
CA GLY A 10 8.80 -10.57 0.38
C GLY A 10 8.01 -9.30 0.71
N ASP A 11 8.77 -8.26 1.09
CA ASP A 11 8.27 -6.90 1.36
C ASP A 11 8.02 -6.12 0.06
N ASP A 12 7.44 -6.78 -0.94
CA ASP A 12 7.14 -6.26 -2.26
C ASP A 12 5.64 -6.08 -2.46
N CYS A 13 5.27 -5.03 -3.18
CA CYS A 13 3.86 -4.81 -3.52
C CYS A 13 3.33 -5.92 -4.42
N LEU A 14 2.06 -6.27 -4.26
CA LEU A 14 1.38 -7.25 -5.09
C LEU A 14 1.45 -6.86 -6.57
N PRO A 15 1.83 -7.78 -7.48
CA PRO A 15 1.87 -7.51 -8.91
C PRO A 15 0.46 -7.26 -9.48
N ALA A 16 -0.56 -7.84 -8.87
CA ALA A 16 -1.97 -7.62 -9.18
C ALA A 16 -2.82 -7.70 -7.91
N TYR A 17 -3.91 -6.93 -7.86
CA TYR A 17 -4.87 -6.93 -6.76
C TYR A 17 -6.29 -6.81 -7.31
N ARG A 18 -7.17 -7.74 -6.93
CA ARG A 18 -8.60 -7.67 -7.25
C ARG A 18 -9.33 -7.06 -6.06
N HIS A 19 -9.96 -5.92 -6.28
CA HIS A 19 -10.77 -5.25 -5.27
C HIS A 19 -12.01 -6.10 -4.94
N LEU A 20 -12.11 -6.50 -3.67
CA LEU A 20 -13.36 -7.01 -3.07
C LEU A 20 -14.15 -5.90 -2.39
N PHE A 21 -13.44 -4.93 -1.79
CA PHE A 21 -14.00 -3.67 -1.30
C PHE A 21 -13.85 -2.56 -2.33
N CYS A 22 -14.68 -1.52 -2.23
CA CYS A 22 -14.58 -0.35 -3.12
C CYS A 22 -13.16 0.26 -3.09
N PRO A 23 -12.57 0.61 -4.24
CA PRO A 23 -11.23 1.20 -4.32
C PRO A 23 -11.07 2.53 -3.57
N ASP A 24 -12.16 3.19 -3.19
CA ASP A 24 -12.21 4.46 -2.47
C ASP A 24 -12.70 4.33 -1.02
N LEU A 25 -12.74 3.11 -0.47
CA LEU A 25 -13.21 2.83 0.89
C LEU A 25 -12.54 3.70 1.96
N LEU A 26 -11.25 4.02 1.80
CA LEU A 26 -10.45 4.81 2.73
C LEU A 26 -9.95 6.11 2.11
N ARG A 27 -10.67 6.62 1.11
CA ARG A 27 -10.28 7.84 0.38
C ARG A 27 -9.99 8.99 1.33
N ASP A 28 -8.83 9.61 1.11
CA ASP A 28 -8.32 10.80 1.81
C ASP A 28 -8.15 10.61 3.34
N LYS A 29 -8.20 9.37 3.84
CA LYS A 29 -7.84 9.04 5.22
C LYS A 29 -6.33 8.89 5.36
N VAL A 30 -5.84 9.10 6.58
CA VAL A 30 -4.44 8.87 6.94
C VAL A 30 -4.37 7.76 7.99
N ALA A 31 -3.54 6.75 7.75
CA ALA A 31 -3.27 5.67 8.70
C ALA A 31 -1.81 5.72 9.19
N PHE A 32 -1.62 5.70 10.51
CA PHE A 32 -0.31 5.57 11.14
C PHE A 32 -0.06 4.11 11.51
N ILE A 33 0.92 3.47 10.87
CA ILE A 33 1.16 2.02 10.95
C ILE A 33 2.56 1.76 11.52
N THR A 34 2.61 1.28 12.76
CA THR A 34 3.85 0.79 13.36
C THR A 34 4.24 -0.56 12.76
N GLY A 35 5.53 -0.76 12.47
CA GLY A 35 6.01 -1.97 11.80
C GLY A 35 5.64 -2.06 10.32
N GLY A 36 5.16 -0.97 9.70
CA GLY A 36 4.73 -0.95 8.29
C GLY A 36 5.83 -1.11 7.24
N GLY A 37 7.09 -1.31 7.66
CA GLY A 37 8.25 -1.47 6.78
C GLY A 37 8.52 -2.91 6.34
N SER A 38 7.79 -3.90 6.85
CA SER A 38 7.96 -5.32 6.47
C SER A 38 6.76 -6.18 6.85
N GLY A 39 6.67 -7.38 6.26
CA GLY A 39 5.73 -8.44 6.58
C GLY A 39 4.27 -7.99 6.54
N ILE A 40 3.50 -8.41 7.55
CA ILE A 40 2.07 -8.10 7.64
C ILE A 40 1.82 -6.59 7.68
N GLY A 41 2.65 -5.83 8.41
CA GLY A 41 2.51 -4.37 8.50
C GLY A 41 2.68 -3.68 7.15
N PHE A 42 3.61 -4.18 6.32
CA PHE A 42 3.80 -3.71 4.96
C PHE A 42 2.59 -4.03 4.08
N ARG A 43 2.06 -5.26 4.13
CA ARG A 43 0.86 -5.61 3.37
C ARG A 43 -0.36 -4.80 3.82
N ILE A 44 -0.53 -4.54 5.11
CA ILE A 44 -1.59 -3.66 5.64
C ILE A 44 -1.47 -2.27 5.01
N ALA A 45 -0.28 -1.67 5.03
CA ALA A 45 -0.05 -0.35 4.46
C ALA A 45 -0.36 -0.32 2.96
N GLU A 46 0.12 -1.32 2.21
CA GLU A 46 -0.15 -1.42 0.78
C GLU A 46 -1.66 -1.54 0.48
N ILE A 47 -2.39 -2.43 1.16
CA ILE A 47 -3.82 -2.60 0.93
C ILE A 47 -4.58 -1.31 1.30
N PHE A 48 -4.23 -0.64 2.40
CA PHE A 48 -4.83 0.64 2.76
C PHE A 48 -4.63 1.69 1.65
N MET A 49 -3.41 1.79 1.11
CA MET A 49 -3.10 2.70 -0.01
C MET A 49 -3.88 2.34 -1.28
N ARG A 50 -4.06 1.05 -1.59
CA ARG A 50 -4.89 0.59 -2.72
C ARG A 50 -6.36 0.99 -2.57
N HIS A 51 -6.81 1.26 -1.34
CA HIS A 51 -8.17 1.73 -1.04
C HIS A 51 -8.26 3.26 -0.79
N GLY A 52 -7.25 4.03 -1.26
CA GLY A 52 -7.28 5.49 -1.25
C GLY A 52 -6.73 6.16 0.02
N CYS A 53 -6.11 5.39 0.92
CA CYS A 53 -5.53 5.91 2.16
C CYS A 53 -4.10 6.43 1.95
N HIS A 54 -3.73 7.51 2.63
CA HIS A 54 -2.34 7.88 2.85
C HIS A 54 -1.79 7.13 4.08
N THR A 55 -0.57 6.63 4.02
CA THR A 55 0.03 5.89 5.14
C THR A 55 1.29 6.56 5.64
N VAL A 56 1.41 6.68 6.96
CA VAL A 56 2.66 6.96 7.66
C VAL A 56 3.11 5.65 8.29
N ILE A 57 4.28 5.16 7.91
CA ILE A 57 4.85 3.93 8.48
C ILE A 57 6.00 4.28 9.42
N ALA A 58 6.08 3.61 10.57
CA ALA A 58 7.10 3.87 11.58
C ALA A 58 7.70 2.57 12.12
N SER A 59 9.02 2.53 12.26
CA SER A 59 9.72 1.41 12.90
C SER A 59 11.08 1.86 13.48
N ARG A 60 11.76 0.96 14.19
CA ARG A 60 13.11 1.20 14.73
C ARG A 60 14.18 1.35 13.66
N SER A 61 13.95 0.81 12.45
CA SER A 61 14.94 0.80 11.38
C SER A 61 14.56 1.80 10.29
N LEU A 62 15.23 2.95 10.29
CA LEU A 62 15.08 3.95 9.25
C LEU A 62 15.36 3.39 7.84
N PRO A 63 16.44 2.60 7.60
CA PRO A 63 16.68 2.02 6.29
C PRO A 63 15.51 1.18 5.78
N ARG A 64 14.90 0.34 6.62
CA ARG A 64 13.75 -0.48 6.23
C ARG A 64 12.55 0.35 5.81
N VAL A 65 12.25 1.40 6.57
CA VAL A 65 11.14 2.31 6.25
C VAL A 65 11.42 3.04 4.92
N LEU A 66 12.64 3.52 4.71
CA LEU A 66 13.00 4.24 3.48
C LEU A 66 12.98 3.34 2.22
N THR A 67 13.39 2.08 2.33
CA THR A 67 13.40 1.14 1.20
C THR A 67 12.02 0.90 0.60
N VAL A 68 10.97 0.87 1.44
CA VAL A 68 9.61 0.55 0.99
C VAL A 68 8.77 1.77 0.62
N ILE A 69 9.25 2.98 0.92
CA ILE A 69 8.59 4.21 0.51
C ILE A 69 8.76 4.37 -0.99
N ARG A 70 7.64 4.28 -1.72
CA ARG A 70 7.64 4.68 -3.13
C ARG A 70 7.73 6.20 -3.23
N PRO A 71 8.49 6.75 -4.19
CA PRO A 71 8.42 8.16 -4.48
C PRO A 71 6.97 8.54 -4.82
N PRO A 72 6.52 9.75 -4.46
CA PRO A 72 5.18 10.22 -4.78
C PRO A 72 4.97 10.10 -6.28
N GLN A 73 4.01 9.27 -6.69
CA GLN A 73 3.60 9.20 -8.08
C GLN A 73 2.88 10.50 -8.41
N PRO A 74 3.18 11.15 -9.55
CA PRO A 74 2.46 12.35 -9.95
C PRO A 74 0.96 12.04 -9.99
N PRO A 75 0.09 13.00 -9.62
CA PRO A 75 -1.34 12.79 -9.69
C PRO A 75 -1.71 12.38 -11.10
N LYS A 76 -2.33 11.20 -11.26
CA LYS A 76 -2.93 10.81 -12.53
C LYS A 76 -4.12 11.73 -12.77
N VAL A 77 -3.87 12.86 -13.42
CA VAL A 77 -4.92 13.73 -13.96
C VAL A 77 -5.61 12.97 -15.10
N PRO A 78 -6.88 12.57 -14.95
CA PRO A 78 -7.59 11.91 -16.03
C PRO A 78 -7.71 12.90 -17.20
N GLY A 79 -7.10 12.59 -18.34
CA GLY A 79 -7.27 13.35 -19.58
C GLY A 79 -6.11 14.25 -20.03
N LEU A 80 -4.95 14.24 -19.37
CA LEU A 80 -3.75 14.89 -19.92
C LEU A 80 -2.77 13.84 -20.43
N GLN A 81 -2.84 13.57 -21.74
CA GLN A 81 -1.75 12.91 -22.46
C GLN A 81 -0.65 13.96 -22.66
N VAL A 82 0.57 13.64 -22.22
CA VAL A 82 1.80 14.32 -22.66
C VAL A 82 2.40 13.50 -23.78
#